data_AF-A0A7H1C300-F1
#
_entry.id   AF-A0A7H1C300-F1
#
_cell.length_a   1.000
_cell.length_b   1.000
_cell.length_c   1.000
_cell.angle_alpha   90.00
_cell.angle_beta   90.00
_cell.angle_gamma   90.00
#
_symmetry.space_group_name_H-M   'P 1'
#
loop_
_entity.id
_entity.type
_entity.pdbx_description
1 polymer ?
#
loop_
_entity_poly.entity_id
_entity_poly.type
_entity_poly.pdbx_seq_one_letter_code
_entity_poly.pdbx_strand_id
1 'polypeptide(L)'
;MNLFSKSYKRIVLAVSVVALGACTTEVIPPVEQLEKAQKVAEPAKTIIKQVEQAKELHLYLCKNNKKVEVERQKIAPKEKITVHFQGSSYQLSPSVTKDGKKYTNIRWTWHEMRNGKAFLYNTTKKNLAENCVKQ
;
A
#
# COMPACT_ATOMS: atom_id res chain seq x y z
N MET A 1 65.36 -7.90 -28.68
CA MET A 1 64.76 -6.60 -28.29
C MET A 1 64.03 -6.78 -26.97
N ASN A 2 64.56 -6.13 -25.93
CA ASN A 2 63.99 -5.61 -24.66
C ASN A 2 62.77 -6.33 -24.03
N LEU A 3 62.86 -6.97 -22.85
CA LEU A 3 62.88 -6.41 -21.46
C LEU A 3 61.76 -5.40 -21.17
N PHE A 4 60.84 -5.71 -20.23
CA PHE A 4 60.18 -4.87 -19.21
C PHE A 4 59.05 -5.71 -18.55
N SER A 5 59.14 -6.24 -17.33
CA SER A 5 59.23 -5.64 -15.97
C SER A 5 57.86 -5.47 -15.26
N LYS A 6 57.65 -6.35 -14.25
CA LYS A 6 57.03 -6.18 -12.92
C LYS A 6 55.83 -5.23 -12.70
N SER A 7 54.75 -5.85 -12.21
CA SER A 7 54.06 -5.61 -10.92
C SER A 7 53.89 -4.17 -10.43
N TYR A 8 52.64 -3.69 -10.32
CA TYR A 8 52.28 -2.71 -9.29
C TYR A 8 50.85 -2.90 -8.77
N LYS A 9 50.77 -3.40 -7.53
CA LYS A 9 49.66 -3.20 -6.59
C LYS A 9 49.44 -1.70 -6.41
N ARG A 10 48.22 -1.15 -6.59
CA ARG A 10 47.72 0.02 -5.85
C ARG A 10 46.18 -0.04 -5.78
N ILE A 11 45.64 -0.48 -4.64
CA ILE A 11 45.13 0.32 -3.51
C ILE A 11 43.61 0.55 -3.65
N VAL A 12 42.86 -0.26 -2.90
CA VAL A 12 41.45 -0.07 -2.54
C VAL A 12 41.42 0.86 -1.32
N LEU A 13 40.78 2.01 -1.44
CA LEU A 13 40.40 2.96 -0.37
C LEU A 13 39.22 3.78 -0.96
N ALA A 14 38.15 4.16 -0.29
CA ALA A 14 37.88 4.24 1.13
C ALA A 14 36.36 4.23 1.40
N VAL A 15 36.07 3.97 2.67
CA VAL A 15 34.79 3.77 3.35
C VAL A 15 33.99 5.07 3.50
N SER A 16 32.67 4.92 3.46
CA SER A 16 31.59 5.87 3.73
C SER A 16 31.57 6.43 5.16
N VAL A 17 31.25 7.72 5.34
CA VAL A 17 30.43 8.20 6.48
C VAL A 17 29.56 9.37 6.02
N VAL A 18 28.25 9.14 6.07
CA VAL A 18 27.18 10.15 5.94
C VAL A 18 26.86 10.63 7.35
N ALA A 19 26.92 11.94 7.59
CA ALA A 19 26.37 12.58 8.79
C ALA A 19 25.27 13.56 8.34
N LEU A 20 24.00 13.18 8.48
CA LEU A 20 22.86 14.08 8.33
C LEU A 20 22.54 14.70 9.69
N GLY A 21 22.49 16.02 9.74
CA GLY A 21 22.26 16.82 10.95
C GLY A 21 20.87 16.62 11.54
N ALA A 22 20.80 16.58 12.87
CA ALA A 22 19.56 16.62 13.63
C ALA A 22 19.04 18.06 13.73
N CYS A 23 17.78 18.26 13.36
CA CYS A 23 17.08 19.54 13.45
C CYS A 23 16.83 19.95 14.92
N THR A 24 16.89 21.26 15.14
CA THR A 24 16.64 21.96 16.41
C THR A 24 15.24 21.71 16.95
N THR A 25 15.15 21.30 18.22
CA THR A 25 13.93 21.43 19.03
C THR A 25 13.70 22.89 19.37
N GLU A 26 12.68 23.50 18.77
CA GLU A 26 12.13 24.77 19.21
C GLU A 26 11.42 24.57 20.56
N VAL A 27 11.95 25.26 21.57
CA VAL A 27 11.36 25.44 22.90
C VAL A 27 10.37 26.60 22.82
N ILE A 28 9.10 26.36 23.12
CA ILE A 28 8.12 27.44 23.33
C ILE A 28 7.76 27.46 24.83
N PRO A 29 7.99 28.58 25.54
CA PRO A 29 7.74 28.70 26.98
C PRO A 29 6.24 28.87 27.29
N PRO A 30 5.83 28.57 28.53
CA PRO A 30 4.45 28.71 28.99
C PRO A 30 4.12 30.18 29.24
N VAL A 31 3.08 30.68 28.60
CA VAL A 31 2.45 31.95 28.99
C VAL A 31 1.04 31.63 29.46
N GLU A 32 0.90 31.61 30.78
CA GLU A 32 -0.36 31.63 31.50
C GLU A 32 -1.06 32.99 31.31
N GLN A 33 -2.39 32.97 31.54
CA GLN A 33 -3.27 34.12 31.84
C GLN A 33 -3.62 35.01 30.62
N LEU A 34 -4.89 35.14 30.20
CA LEU A 34 -6.02 35.71 30.94
C LEU A 34 -7.32 35.65 30.11
N GLU A 35 -8.46 35.59 30.82
CA GLU A 35 -9.80 36.07 30.44
C GLU A 35 -10.59 35.33 29.34
N LYS A 36 -11.92 35.25 29.35
CA LYS A 36 -13.00 35.29 30.34
C LYS A 36 -14.25 35.02 29.50
N ALA A 37 -15.09 34.07 29.92
CA ALA A 37 -16.47 33.88 29.50
C ALA A 37 -16.77 33.65 27.99
N GLN A 38 -16.91 32.39 27.60
CA GLN A 38 -18.02 31.99 26.72
C GLN A 38 -18.39 30.53 27.00
N LYS A 39 -19.68 30.27 27.24
CA LYS A 39 -20.25 28.92 27.33
C LYS A 39 -19.79 28.09 26.12
N VAL A 40 -18.86 27.17 26.34
CA VAL A 40 -18.59 26.09 25.40
C VAL A 40 -19.30 24.87 25.98
N ALA A 41 -20.41 24.50 25.35
CA ALA A 41 -21.01 23.19 25.54
C ALA A 41 -19.88 22.15 25.47
N GLU A 42 -19.80 21.26 26.46
CA GLU A 42 -18.93 20.09 26.36
C GLU A 42 -19.10 19.50 24.97
N PRO A 43 -18.03 19.34 24.17
CA PRO A 43 -18.13 18.46 23.03
C PRO A 43 -18.35 17.08 23.65
N ALA A 44 -19.60 16.65 23.67
CA ALA A 44 -19.97 15.27 23.93
C ALA A 44 -18.95 14.44 23.16
N LYS A 45 -18.09 13.71 23.88
CA LYS A 45 -17.12 12.81 23.29
C LYS A 45 -17.94 11.89 22.43
N THR A 46 -18.00 12.16 21.13
CA THR A 46 -18.51 11.24 20.14
C THR A 46 -17.53 10.10 20.23
N ILE A 47 -17.84 9.11 21.07
CA ILE A 47 -17.28 7.79 20.97
C ILE A 47 -17.77 7.34 19.60
N ILE A 48 -16.98 7.66 18.57
CA ILE A 48 -17.09 7.04 17.28
C ILE A 48 -16.80 5.59 17.62
N LYS A 49 -17.88 4.83 17.84
CA LYS A 49 -17.85 3.39 17.94
C LYS A 49 -17.26 2.97 16.61
N GLN A 50 -15.94 2.76 16.58
CA GLN A 50 -15.27 2.13 15.46
C GLN A 50 -15.87 0.74 15.41
N VAL A 51 -16.95 0.61 14.65
CA VAL A 51 -17.48 -0.67 14.24
C VAL A 51 -16.36 -1.24 13.39
N GLU A 52 -15.55 -2.10 13.99
CA GLU A 52 -14.53 -2.87 13.30
C GLU A 52 -15.26 -3.68 12.24
N GLN A 53 -15.26 -3.14 11.02
CA GLN A 53 -15.92 -3.77 9.89
C GLN A 53 -15.18 -5.08 9.63
N ALA A 54 -15.91 -6.19 9.66
CA ALA A 54 -15.33 -7.51 9.42
C ALA A 54 -14.58 -7.51 8.08
N LYS A 55 -13.25 -7.62 8.17
CA LYS A 55 -12.33 -7.72 7.03
C LYS A 55 -12.17 -9.19 6.69
N GLU A 56 -12.40 -9.54 5.43
CA GLU A 56 -12.27 -10.91 4.94
C GLU A 56 -11.09 -11.00 3.97
N LEU A 57 -10.09 -11.82 4.27
CA LEU A 57 -8.90 -11.99 3.42
C LEU A 57 -9.05 -13.22 2.53
N HIS A 58 -8.97 -13.04 1.21
CA HIS A 58 -8.97 -14.13 0.23
C HIS A 58 -7.60 -14.26 -0.43
N LEU A 59 -7.05 -15.47 -0.41
CA LEU A 59 -5.79 -15.80 -1.08
C LEU A 59 -6.08 -16.42 -2.44
N TYR A 60 -5.32 -16.00 -3.46
CA TYR A 60 -5.42 -16.51 -4.81
C TYR A 60 -4.06 -17.02 -5.28
N LEU A 61 -4.04 -18.25 -5.81
CA LEU A 61 -2.91 -18.80 -6.53
C LEU A 61 -3.12 -18.61 -8.02
N CYS A 62 -2.16 -17.98 -8.68
CA CYS A 62 -2.21 -17.62 -10.09
C CYS A 62 -1.18 -18.40 -10.90
N LYS A 63 -1.28 -18.28 -12.22
CA LYS A 63 -0.28 -18.81 -13.16
C LYS A 63 1.14 -18.37 -12.75
N ASN A 64 2.12 -19.24 -12.96
CA ASN A 64 3.53 -19.05 -12.57
C ASN A 64 3.75 -18.90 -11.06
N ASN A 65 2.92 -19.56 -10.23
CA ASN A 65 2.99 -19.56 -8.76
C ASN A 65 2.94 -18.15 -8.12
N LYS A 66 2.39 -17.18 -8.86
CA LYS A 66 2.12 -15.84 -8.33
C LYS A 66 1.00 -15.92 -7.30
N LYS A 67 1.10 -15.13 -6.23
CA LYS A 67 0.08 -15.03 -5.19
C LYS A 67 -0.50 -13.63 -5.17
N VAL A 68 -1.82 -13.55 -5.08
CA VAL A 68 -2.56 -12.29 -4.90
C VAL A 68 -3.40 -12.42 -3.64
N GLU A 69 -3.37 -11.42 -2.77
CA GLU A 69 -4.21 -11.37 -1.58
C GLU A 69 -5.26 -10.27 -1.75
N VAL A 70 -6.51 -10.57 -1.43
CA VAL A 70 -7.65 -9.67 -1.60
C VAL A 70 -8.35 -9.53 -0.26
N GLU A 71 -8.14 -8.40 0.40
CA GLU A 71 -8.86 -8.01 1.61
C GLU A 71 -10.18 -7.34 1.22
N ARG A 72 -11.30 -7.88 1.68
CA ARG A 72 -12.65 -7.36 1.40
C ARG A 72 -13.18 -6.60 2.60
N GLN A 73 -13.69 -5.41 2.33
CA GLN A 73 -14.34 -4.55 3.32
C GLN A 73 -15.79 -4.31 2.88
N LYS A 74 -16.73 -4.91 3.63
CA LYS A 74 -18.16 -4.73 3.41
C LYS A 74 -18.61 -3.41 4.04
N ILE A 75 -18.35 -2.31 3.35
CA ILE A 75 -18.90 -0.99 3.71
C ILE A 75 -20.22 -0.84 2.97
N ALA A 76 -21.35 -1.01 3.65
CA ALA A 76 -22.66 -0.76 3.02
C ALA A 76 -22.69 0.68 2.45
N PRO A 77 -23.13 0.93 1.20
CA PRO A 77 -23.80 0.01 0.25
C PRO A 77 -22.88 -0.66 -0.80
N LYS A 78 -21.55 -0.48 -0.74
CA LYS A 78 -20.62 -0.95 -1.79
C LYS A 78 -19.37 -1.61 -1.19
N GLU A 79 -19.13 -2.86 -1.55
CA GLU A 79 -17.91 -3.59 -1.19
C GLU A 79 -16.68 -2.93 -1.82
N LYS A 80 -15.71 -2.53 -0.99
CA LYS A 80 -14.36 -2.14 -1.43
C LYS A 80 -13.41 -3.31 -1.17
N ILE A 81 -12.34 -3.39 -1.96
CA ILE A 81 -11.30 -4.38 -1.74
C ILE A 81 -9.93 -3.71 -1.70
N THR A 82 -8.99 -4.27 -0.94
CA THR A 82 -7.56 -3.97 -1.03
C THR A 82 -6.89 -5.17 -1.67
N VAL A 83 -6.15 -4.94 -2.75
CA VAL A 83 -5.40 -5.99 -3.44
C VAL A 83 -3.93 -5.83 -3.12
N HIS A 84 -3.30 -6.89 -2.63
CA HIS A 84 -1.88 -6.99 -2.35
C HIS A 84 -1.21 -7.89 -3.39
N PHE A 85 -0.19 -7.36 -4.06
CA PHE A 85 0.57 -8.10 -5.07
C PHE A 85 2.00 -7.55 -5.17
N GLN A 86 2.99 -8.45 -5.00
CA GLN A 86 4.43 -8.13 -5.13
C GLN A 86 4.87 -6.89 -4.33
N GLY A 87 4.45 -6.80 -3.06
CA GLY A 87 4.80 -5.69 -2.17
C GLY A 87 4.02 -4.38 -2.42
N SER A 88 3.18 -4.32 -3.46
CA SER A 88 2.28 -3.20 -3.70
C SER A 88 0.88 -3.51 -3.21
N SER A 89 0.21 -2.50 -2.64
CA SER A 89 -1.15 -2.63 -2.10
C SER A 89 -2.01 -1.47 -2.58
N TYR A 90 -3.18 -1.77 -3.16
CA TYR A 90 -4.09 -0.74 -3.64
C TYR A 90 -5.53 -1.05 -3.31
N GLN A 91 -6.24 -0.04 -2.79
CA GLN A 91 -7.69 -0.10 -2.63
C GLN A 91 -8.36 0.10 -4.00
N LEU A 92 -9.27 -0.80 -4.32
CA LEU A 92 -10.06 -0.82 -5.55
C LEU A 92 -11.55 -0.67 -5.21
N SER A 93 -12.25 0.07 -6.07
CA SER A 93 -13.70 0.28 -5.95
C SER A 93 -14.44 -0.56 -6.98
N PRO A 94 -15.67 -1.01 -6.68
CA PRO A 94 -16.45 -1.84 -7.60
C PRO A 94 -16.74 -1.07 -8.90
N SER A 95 -16.67 -1.77 -10.02
CA SER A 95 -16.84 -1.24 -11.36
C SER A 95 -17.76 -2.15 -12.17
N VAL A 96 -18.62 -1.56 -12.99
CA VAL A 96 -19.60 -2.29 -13.79
C VAL A 96 -18.89 -3.23 -14.78
N THR A 97 -19.34 -4.48 -14.82
CA THR A 97 -18.85 -5.51 -15.74
C THR A 97 -20.00 -6.40 -16.20
N LYS A 98 -19.89 -6.96 -17.41
CA LYS A 98 -20.86 -7.94 -17.94
C LYS A 98 -20.65 -9.34 -17.34
N ASP A 99 -19.42 -9.64 -16.94
CA ASP A 99 -19.02 -10.94 -16.41
C ASP A 99 -18.38 -10.80 -15.03
N GLY A 100 -18.95 -11.51 -14.05
CA GLY A 100 -18.44 -11.62 -12.69
C GLY A 100 -18.40 -10.31 -11.89
N LYS A 101 -17.35 -10.12 -11.10
CA LYS A 101 -17.11 -8.93 -10.28
C LYS A 101 -15.84 -8.23 -10.72
N LYS A 102 -15.88 -6.91 -10.83
CA LYS A 102 -14.73 -6.11 -11.24
C LYS A 102 -14.53 -4.96 -10.27
N TYR A 103 -13.28 -4.71 -9.91
CA TYR A 103 -12.87 -3.63 -9.03
C TYR A 103 -11.69 -2.91 -9.65
N THR A 104 -11.68 -1.57 -9.62
CA THR A 104 -10.65 -0.79 -10.31
C THR A 104 -10.30 0.48 -9.55
N ASN A 105 -9.09 0.98 -9.80
CA ASN A 105 -8.68 2.35 -9.55
C ASN A 105 -7.78 2.84 -10.71
N ILE A 106 -7.02 3.92 -10.50
CA ILE A 106 -6.10 4.48 -11.51
C ILE A 106 -4.82 3.66 -11.76
N ARG A 107 -4.55 2.60 -10.99
CA ARG A 107 -3.36 1.76 -11.11
C ARG A 107 -3.71 0.36 -11.60
N TRP A 108 -4.65 -0.31 -10.93
CA TRP A 108 -4.99 -1.70 -11.16
C TRP A 108 -6.48 -1.92 -11.38
N THR A 109 -6.78 -3.03 -12.04
CA THR A 109 -8.09 -3.65 -12.09
C THR A 109 -7.97 -5.11 -11.65
N TRP A 110 -8.82 -5.50 -10.71
CA TRP A 110 -9.06 -6.88 -10.30
C TRP A 110 -10.39 -7.35 -10.88
N HIS A 111 -10.38 -8.46 -11.61
CA HIS A 111 -11.56 -9.00 -12.28
C HIS A 111 -11.73 -10.48 -11.95
N GLU A 112 -12.77 -10.80 -11.21
CA GLU A 112 -13.19 -12.15 -10.86
C GLU A 112 -14.29 -12.57 -11.84
N MET A 113 -14.00 -13.53 -12.71
CA MET A 113 -14.95 -14.07 -13.69
C MET A 113 -15.89 -15.08 -13.06
N ARG A 114 -17.07 -15.31 -13.67
CA ARG A 114 -18.05 -16.29 -13.17
C ARG A 114 -17.55 -17.74 -13.19
N ASN A 115 -16.56 -18.05 -14.02
CA ASN A 115 -15.93 -19.37 -14.10
C ASN A 115 -14.94 -19.66 -12.95
N GLY A 116 -14.85 -18.78 -11.95
CA GLY A 116 -13.97 -18.95 -10.79
C GLY A 116 -12.53 -18.48 -11.00
N LYS A 117 -12.17 -18.01 -12.21
CA LYS A 117 -10.86 -17.42 -12.48
C LYS A 117 -10.85 -15.93 -12.21
N ALA A 118 -9.71 -15.41 -11.77
CA ALA A 118 -9.50 -13.99 -11.57
C ALA A 118 -8.23 -13.47 -12.28
N PHE A 119 -8.19 -12.16 -12.53
CA PHE A 119 -7.13 -11.48 -13.24
C PHE A 119 -6.79 -10.16 -12.56
N LEU A 120 -5.49 -9.88 -12.44
CA LEU A 120 -4.97 -8.58 -12.04
C LEU A 120 -4.23 -7.96 -13.21
N TYR A 121 -4.66 -6.78 -13.66
CA TYR A 121 -3.99 -6.05 -14.73
C TYR A 121 -3.93 -4.55 -14.44
N ASN A 122 -2.98 -3.86 -15.06
CA ASN A 122 -2.83 -2.41 -14.92
C ASN A 122 -3.75 -1.63 -15.88
N THR A 123 -3.69 -0.30 -15.83
CA THR A 123 -4.46 0.58 -16.73
C THR A 123 -4.16 0.38 -18.22
N THR A 124 -2.94 -0.06 -18.57
CA THR A 124 -2.55 -0.37 -19.95
C THR A 124 -2.97 -1.78 -20.39
N LYS A 125 -3.84 -2.47 -19.62
CA LYS A 125 -4.29 -3.85 -19.85
C LYS A 125 -3.17 -4.90 -19.86
N LYS A 126 -1.98 -4.57 -19.33
CA LYS A 126 -0.92 -5.55 -19.11
C LYS A 126 -1.29 -6.40 -17.91
N ASN A 127 -1.33 -7.71 -18.10
CA ASN A 127 -1.57 -8.65 -17.02
C ASN A 127 -0.39 -8.71 -16.05
N LEU A 128 -0.69 -8.53 -14.78
CA LEU A 128 0.23 -8.65 -13.65
C LEU A 128 0.14 -10.05 -13.03
N ALA A 129 -1.09 -10.57 -12.93
CA ALA A 129 -1.38 -11.95 -12.54
C ALA A 129 -2.60 -12.48 -13.34
N GLU A 130 -2.53 -13.72 -13.81
CA GLU A 130 -3.51 -14.33 -14.71
C GLU A 130 -4.00 -15.67 -14.17
N ASN A 131 -5.24 -16.04 -14.53
CA ASN A 131 -5.85 -17.33 -14.20
C ASN A 131 -5.73 -17.65 -12.70
N CYS A 132 -5.98 -16.65 -11.86
CA CYS A 132 -5.95 -16.77 -10.42
C CYS A 132 -7.15 -17.57 -9.91
N VAL A 133 -6.92 -18.53 -9.03
CA VAL A 133 -7.96 -19.36 -8.41
C VAL A 133 -7.90 -19.17 -6.90
N LYS A 134 -9.07 -18.89 -6.30
CA LYS A 134 -9.19 -18.74 -4.85
C LYS A 134 -8.80 -20.05 -4.16
N GLN A 135 -7.98 -19.96 -3.11
CA GLN A 135 -7.57 -21.09 -2.27
C GLN A 135 -8.54 -21.32 -1.12
#